data_AF-A0A4Y7U729-F1
#
_entry.id   AF-A0A4Y7U729-F1
#
_cell.length_a   1.000
_cell.length_b   1.000
_cell.length_c   1.000
_cell.angle_alpha   90.00
_cell.angle_beta   90.00
_cell.angle_gamma   90.00
#
_symmetry.space_group_name_H-M   'P 1'
#
loop_
_entity.id
_entity.type
_entity.pdbx_description
1 polymer ?
#
loop_
_entity_poly.entity_id
_entity_poly.type
_entity_poly.pdbx_seq_one_letter_code
_entity_poly.pdbx_strand_id
1 'polypeptide(L)'
;MKGMITALFLVMTIAGFSQQLTYRSGGTVYEGENKLSSDQVRSVLNSNREALSLYNAGRNKKTWGNVLFYGGTSLVIANLIVGLTKDDTTVTYPGNGYNPSIQSKPTSFTAAIIGGAMIIASIPIKIGYPKKIKSAIAKYNDGLAEQYKPGPKTTLVASANQIGLKIEF
;
A
#
# COMPACT_ATOMS: atom_id res chain seq x y z
N MET A 1 42.68 -25.47 16.11
CA MET A 1 42.33 -24.46 15.07
C MET A 1 41.35 -24.98 14.03
N LYS A 2 41.56 -26.16 13.43
CA LYS A 2 40.66 -26.72 12.40
C LYS A 2 39.20 -26.89 12.86
N GLY A 3 38.97 -27.42 14.07
CA GLY A 3 37.61 -27.61 14.61
C GLY A 3 36.82 -26.32 14.90
N MET A 4 37.49 -25.22 15.24
CA MET A 4 36.84 -23.91 15.41
C MET A 4 36.32 -23.36 14.08
N ILE A 5 37.08 -23.56 13.00
CA ILE A 5 36.69 -23.13 11.65
C ILE A 5 35.49 -23.94 11.16
N THR A 6 35.46 -25.25 11.43
CA THR A 6 34.32 -26.11 11.07
C THR A 6 33.05 -25.75 11.85
N ALA A 7 33.18 -25.43 13.14
CA ALA A 7 32.06 -24.98 13.96
C ALA A 7 31.51 -23.62 13.48
N LEU A 8 32.38 -22.69 13.08
CA LEU A 8 31.99 -21.40 12.51
C LEU A 8 31.21 -21.57 11.19
N PHE A 9 31.65 -22.50 10.33
CA PHE A 9 30.97 -22.82 9.08
C PHE A 9 29.58 -23.46 9.32
N LEU A 10 29.43 -24.28 10.37
CA LEU A 10 28.16 -24.89 10.74
C LEU A 10 27.14 -23.87 11.29
N VAL A 11 27.61 -22.84 12.00
CA VAL A 11 26.73 -21.78 12.53
C VAL A 11 26.24 -20.85 11.40
N MET A 12 27.06 -20.59 10.37
CA MET A 12 26.67 -19.75 9.24
C MET A 12 25.55 -20.35 8.38
N THR A 13 25.42 -21.68 8.29
CA THR A 13 24.37 -22.32 7.48
C THR A 13 22.97 -22.21 8.08
N ILE A 14 22.86 -21.94 9.39
CA ILE A 14 21.56 -21.85 10.10
C ILE A 14 20.94 -20.44 9.97
N ALA A 15 21.74 -19.40 9.68
CA ALA A 15 21.27 -18.02 9.59
C ALA A 15 20.47 -17.69 8.31
N GLY A 16 20.33 -18.65 7.37
CA GLY A 16 19.86 -18.40 6.00
C GLY A 16 18.35 -18.32 5.77
N PHE A 17 17.50 -18.60 6.76
CA PHE A 17 16.08 -18.83 6.49
C PHE A 17 15.14 -18.09 7.46
N SER A 18 14.92 -16.81 7.20
CA SER A 18 13.65 -16.14 7.54
C SER A 18 13.47 -14.88 6.68
N GLN A 19 12.96 -15.07 5.45
CA GLN A 19 12.58 -13.96 4.57
C GLN A 19 11.22 -13.41 5.00
N GLN A 20 11.23 -12.48 5.97
CA GLN A 20 10.02 -11.81 6.43
C GLN A 20 9.72 -10.58 5.57
N LEU A 21 8.47 -10.45 5.12
CA LEU A 21 8.02 -9.24 4.43
C LEU A 21 7.72 -8.13 5.43
N THR A 22 8.18 -6.92 5.15
CA THR A 22 7.92 -5.74 5.98
C THR A 22 7.17 -4.65 5.22
N TYR A 23 6.17 -4.07 5.87
CA TYR A 23 5.44 -2.91 5.34
C TYR A 23 6.20 -1.62 5.66
N ARG A 24 6.43 -0.78 4.65
CA ARG A 24 6.90 0.61 4.82
C ARG A 24 5.89 1.62 4.25
N SER A 25 6.18 2.91 4.41
CA SER A 25 5.27 4.00 4.06
C SER A 25 4.75 3.93 2.62
N GLY A 26 3.54 4.44 2.40
CA GLY A 26 2.92 4.54 1.09
C GLY A 26 2.54 3.20 0.43
N GLY A 27 2.41 2.11 1.20
CA GLY A 27 2.10 0.80 0.63
C GLY A 27 3.26 0.15 -0.11
N THR A 28 4.49 0.47 0.29
CA THR A 28 5.70 -0.20 -0.17
C THR A 28 6.00 -1.40 0.71
N VAL A 29 6.49 -2.47 0.11
CA VAL A 29 6.79 -3.73 0.79
C VAL A 29 8.25 -4.05 0.54
N TYR A 30 8.91 -4.53 1.58
CA TYR A 30 10.32 -4.85 1.58
C TYR A 30 10.54 -6.30 2.01
N GLU A 31 11.58 -6.91 1.48
CA GLU A 31 12.14 -8.16 1.95
C GLU A 31 13.56 -7.85 2.44
N GLY A 32 13.75 -7.83 3.76
CA GLY A 32 14.94 -7.22 4.36
C GLY A 32 15.10 -5.75 3.93
N GLU A 33 16.20 -5.44 3.24
CA GLU A 33 16.49 -4.11 2.70
C GLU A 33 16.03 -3.92 1.24
N ASN A 34 15.59 -4.98 0.57
CA ASN A 34 15.20 -4.91 -0.83
C ASN A 34 13.75 -4.47 -0.97
N LYS A 35 13.53 -3.36 -1.67
CA LYS A 35 12.19 -2.88 -2.01
C LYS A 35 11.59 -3.75 -3.10
N LEU A 36 10.44 -4.37 -2.82
CA LEU A 36 9.73 -5.19 -3.80
C LEU A 36 8.78 -4.35 -4.65
N SER A 37 8.74 -4.66 -5.95
CA SER A 37 7.72 -4.18 -6.87
C SER A 37 6.36 -4.82 -6.55
N SER A 38 5.26 -4.23 -7.04
CA SER A 38 3.94 -4.79 -6.77
C SER A 38 3.74 -6.20 -7.36
N ASP A 39 4.41 -6.49 -8.47
CA ASP A 39 4.34 -7.81 -9.11
C ASP A 39 5.22 -8.84 -8.38
N GLN A 40 6.38 -8.40 -7.88
CA GLN A 40 7.21 -9.23 -6.99
C GLN A 40 6.44 -9.60 -5.72
N VAL A 41 5.77 -8.64 -5.08
CA VAL A 41 4.94 -8.91 -3.90
C VAL A 41 3.81 -9.90 -4.23
N ARG A 42 3.14 -9.75 -5.38
CA ARG A 42 2.10 -10.71 -5.82
C ARG A 42 2.67 -12.11 -6.03
N SER A 43 3.86 -12.22 -6.62
CA SER A 43 4.55 -13.49 -6.83
C SER A 43 4.83 -14.17 -5.48
N VAL A 44 5.38 -13.44 -4.52
CA VAL A 44 5.68 -13.94 -3.17
C VAL A 44 4.40 -14.36 -2.44
N LEU A 45 3.34 -13.54 -2.52
CA LEU A 45 2.05 -13.83 -1.88
C LEU A 45 1.24 -14.92 -2.60
N ASN A 46 1.65 -15.40 -3.78
CA ASN A 46 0.88 -16.36 -4.57
C ASN A 46 0.69 -17.70 -3.85
N SER A 47 1.61 -18.05 -2.95
CA SER A 47 1.51 -19.23 -2.08
C SER A 47 0.35 -19.15 -1.09
N ASN A 48 -0.15 -17.95 -0.77
CA ASN A 48 -1.28 -17.72 0.12
C ASN A 48 -2.36 -16.88 -0.59
N ARG A 49 -3.37 -17.55 -1.16
CA ARG A 49 -4.47 -16.89 -1.90
C ARG A 49 -5.18 -15.80 -1.11
N GLU A 50 -5.32 -15.99 0.21
CA GLU A 50 -6.00 -15.00 1.05
C GLU A 50 -5.15 -13.74 1.25
N ALA A 51 -3.84 -13.90 1.50
CA ALA A 51 -2.90 -12.80 1.56
C ALA A 51 -2.83 -12.04 0.22
N LEU A 52 -2.80 -12.77 -0.90
CA LEU A 52 -2.83 -12.17 -2.25
C LEU A 52 -4.12 -11.36 -2.48
N SER A 53 -5.28 -11.89 -2.08
CA SER A 53 -6.57 -11.20 -2.20
C SER A 53 -6.60 -9.91 -1.37
N LEU A 54 -6.15 -9.96 -0.11
CA LEU A 54 -6.04 -8.78 0.77
C LEU A 54 -5.09 -7.72 0.20
N TYR A 55 -3.96 -8.15 -0.37
CA TYR A 55 -3.01 -7.25 -1.01
C TYR A 55 -3.62 -6.55 -2.23
N ASN A 56 -4.28 -7.31 -3.12
CA ASN A 56 -4.94 -6.76 -4.31
C ASN A 56 -6.08 -5.81 -3.93
N ALA A 57 -6.89 -6.15 -2.91
CA ALA A 57 -7.92 -5.26 -2.38
C ALA A 57 -7.32 -3.96 -1.81
N GLY A 58 -6.19 -4.05 -1.10
CA GLY A 58 -5.44 -2.89 -0.64
C GLY A 58 -4.93 -2.02 -1.79
N ARG A 59 -4.31 -2.63 -2.81
CA ARG A 59 -3.83 -1.91 -4.01
C ARG A 59 -4.97 -1.23 -4.76
N ASN A 60 -6.10 -1.90 -4.95
CA ASN A 60 -7.26 -1.34 -5.61
C ASN A 60 -7.82 -0.13 -4.84
N LYS A 61 -7.93 -0.23 -3.50
CA LYS A 61 -8.29 0.90 -2.64
C LYS A 61 -7.31 2.06 -2.77
N LYS A 62 -6.01 1.81 -2.81
CA LYS A 62 -5.01 2.86 -3.01
C LYS A 62 -5.22 3.59 -4.35
N THR A 63 -5.45 2.85 -5.43
CA THR A 63 -5.70 3.41 -6.77
C THR A 63 -6.96 4.26 -6.77
N TRP A 64 -8.11 3.70 -6.38
CA TRP A 64 -9.37 4.45 -6.36
C TRP A 64 -9.36 5.63 -5.40
N GLY A 65 -8.72 5.48 -4.23
CA GLY A 65 -8.53 6.59 -3.30
C GLY A 65 -7.70 7.73 -3.90
N ASN A 66 -6.67 7.42 -4.69
CA ASN A 66 -5.89 8.44 -5.40
C ASN A 66 -6.67 9.07 -6.56
N VAL A 67 -7.40 8.26 -7.35
CA VAL A 67 -8.23 8.76 -8.45
C VAL A 67 -9.30 9.71 -7.92
N LEU A 68 -10.00 9.35 -6.86
CA LEU A 68 -11.03 10.19 -6.26
C LEU A 68 -10.45 11.46 -5.64
N PHE A 69 -9.32 11.33 -4.93
CA PHE A 69 -8.68 12.48 -4.30
C PHE A 69 -8.15 13.47 -5.35
N TYR A 70 -7.27 13.02 -6.24
CA TYR A 70 -6.65 13.89 -7.24
C TYR A 70 -7.65 14.33 -8.32
N GLY A 71 -8.55 13.45 -8.74
CA GLY A 71 -9.64 13.79 -9.65
C GLY A 71 -10.56 14.83 -9.03
N GLY A 72 -10.98 14.64 -7.77
CA GLY A 72 -11.79 15.61 -7.06
C GLY A 72 -11.11 16.98 -6.90
N THR A 73 -9.83 16.99 -6.50
CA THR A 73 -9.03 18.22 -6.42
C THR A 73 -8.90 18.91 -7.77
N SER A 74 -8.68 18.17 -8.85
CA SER A 74 -8.59 18.76 -10.20
C SER A 74 -9.89 19.42 -10.64
N LEU A 75 -11.05 18.84 -10.30
CA LEU A 75 -12.36 19.41 -10.64
C LEU A 75 -12.62 20.71 -9.86
N VAL A 76 -12.24 20.76 -8.58
CA VAL A 76 -12.35 21.97 -7.76
C VAL A 76 -11.47 23.08 -8.34
N ILE A 77 -10.20 22.79 -8.63
CA ILE A 77 -9.26 23.78 -9.18
C ILE A 77 -9.71 24.26 -10.56
N ALA A 78 -10.13 23.34 -11.45
CA ALA A 78 -10.61 23.71 -12.77
C ALA A 78 -11.85 24.61 -12.70
N ASN A 79 -12.79 24.29 -11.82
CA ASN A 79 -14.00 25.10 -11.62
C ASN A 79 -13.66 26.49 -11.07
N LEU A 80 -12.71 26.59 -10.13
CA LEU A 80 -12.21 27.86 -9.62
C LEU A 80 -11.55 28.70 -10.73
N ILE A 81 -10.68 28.11 -11.55
CA ILE A 81 -10.05 28.81 -12.68
C ILE A 81 -11.11 29.32 -13.65
N VAL A 82 -12.08 28.48 -14.02
CA VAL A 82 -13.18 28.88 -14.91
C VAL A 82 -13.99 30.02 -14.29
N GLY A 83 -14.29 29.96 -12.99
CA GLY A 83 -15.03 31.02 -12.31
C GLY A 83 -14.27 32.33 -12.16
N LEU A 84 -12.94 32.29 -12.11
CA LEU A 84 -12.10 33.49 -12.06
C LEU A 84 -11.78 34.09 -13.44
N THR A 85 -11.95 33.32 -14.52
CA THR A 85 -11.53 33.73 -15.88
C THR A 85 -12.67 33.92 -16.85
N LYS A 86 -13.86 33.38 -16.59
CA LYS A 86 -15.03 33.55 -17.45
C LYS A 86 -15.99 34.59 -16.91
N ASP A 87 -16.03 35.73 -17.58
CA ASP A 87 -17.15 36.65 -17.50
C ASP A 87 -18.20 36.23 -18.55
N ASP A 88 -19.21 35.47 -18.13
CA ASP A 88 -20.34 35.03 -18.96
C ASP A 88 -21.35 36.19 -19.15
N THR A 89 -20.84 37.34 -19.59
CA THR A 89 -21.62 38.54 -19.88
C THR A 89 -21.84 38.64 -21.39
N THR A 90 -23.04 38.29 -21.84
CA THR A 90 -23.45 38.44 -23.23
C THR A 90 -24.16 39.77 -23.43
N VAL A 91 -23.65 40.59 -24.34
CA VAL A 91 -24.30 41.83 -24.78
C VAL A 91 -24.99 41.54 -26.12
N THR A 92 -26.31 41.63 -26.15
CA THR A 92 -27.10 41.47 -27.38
C THR A 92 -27.72 42.81 -27.78
N TYR A 93 -27.57 43.18 -29.05
CA TYR A 93 -28.19 44.37 -29.63
C TYR A 93 -29.43 43.95 -30.43
N PRO A 94 -30.64 44.41 -30.07
CA PRO A 94 -31.80 44.25 -30.94
C PRO A 94 -31.61 45.06 -32.22
N GLY A 95 -32.25 44.64 -33.33
CA GLY A 95 -32.05 45.15 -34.69
C GLY A 95 -32.25 46.66 -34.92
N ASN A 96 -32.71 47.42 -33.91
CA ASN A 96 -32.84 48.87 -33.95
C ASN A 96 -31.77 49.61 -33.12
N GLY A 97 -30.68 48.94 -32.69
CA GLY A 97 -29.40 49.56 -32.34
C GLY A 97 -29.29 50.41 -31.07
N TYR A 98 -30.38 50.85 -30.45
CA TYR A 98 -30.32 51.88 -29.38
C TYR A 98 -30.36 51.37 -27.94
N ASN A 99 -30.68 50.09 -27.67
CA ASN A 99 -30.74 49.53 -26.31
C ASN A 99 -30.07 48.15 -26.22
N PRO A 100 -28.83 48.03 -25.70
CA PRO A 100 -28.20 46.74 -25.47
C PRO A 100 -28.87 46.01 -24.30
N SER A 101 -29.21 44.73 -24.49
CA SER A 101 -29.58 43.84 -23.38
C SER A 101 -28.33 43.12 -22.87
N ILE A 102 -27.96 43.37 -21.61
CA ILE A 102 -26.84 42.71 -20.94
C ILE A 102 -27.40 41.55 -20.11
N GLN A 103 -27.00 40.32 -20.45
CA GLN A 103 -27.26 39.16 -19.61
C GLN A 103 -25.94 38.64 -19.07
N SER A 104 -25.81 38.61 -17.74
CA SER A 104 -24.70 37.97 -17.04
C SER A 104 -25.21 36.69 -16.40
N LYS A 105 -24.60 35.55 -16.72
CA LYS A 105 -24.90 34.27 -16.07
C LYS A 105 -23.86 33.95 -15.00
N PRO A 106 -24.28 33.51 -13.80
CA PRO A 106 -23.33 33.11 -12.77
C PRO A 106 -22.63 31.81 -13.17
N THR A 107 -21.34 31.70 -12.85
CA THR A 107 -20.57 30.47 -13.07
C THR A 107 -21.14 29.31 -12.26
N SER A 108 -21.34 28.17 -12.91
CA SER A 108 -21.80 26.95 -12.24
C SER A 108 -20.72 26.33 -11.36
N PHE A 109 -21.02 26.11 -10.08
CA PHE A 109 -20.15 25.43 -9.10
C PHE A 109 -20.31 23.90 -9.10
N THR A 110 -21.08 23.33 -10.02
CA THR A 110 -21.39 21.88 -10.01
C THR A 110 -20.13 21.02 -10.02
N ALA A 111 -19.11 21.38 -10.82
CA ALA A 111 -17.87 20.62 -10.87
C ALA A 111 -17.07 20.69 -9.55
N ALA A 112 -17.07 21.85 -8.86
CA ALA A 112 -16.42 21.97 -7.56
C ALA A 112 -17.15 21.16 -6.48
N ILE A 113 -18.49 21.11 -6.50
CA ILE A 113 -19.28 20.32 -5.55
C ILE A 113 -19.01 18.83 -5.74
N ILE A 114 -19.06 18.35 -6.99
CA ILE A 114 -18.73 16.95 -7.32
C ILE A 114 -17.28 16.64 -6.89
N GLY A 115 -16.36 17.54 -7.21
CA GLY A 115 -14.95 17.39 -6.83
C GLY A 115 -14.75 17.32 -5.31
N GLY A 116 -15.44 18.17 -4.55
CA GLY A 116 -15.45 18.14 -3.09
C GLY A 116 -16.00 16.82 -2.53
N ALA A 117 -17.12 16.33 -3.07
CA ALA A 117 -17.70 15.05 -2.68
C ALA A 117 -16.74 13.87 -2.96
N MET A 118 -16.02 13.88 -4.09
CA MET A 118 -15.00 12.87 -4.42
C MET A 118 -13.83 12.89 -3.42
N ILE A 119 -13.37 14.07 -3.02
CA ILE A 119 -12.31 14.22 -2.01
C ILE A 119 -12.76 13.61 -0.68
N ILE A 120 -13.97 13.95 -0.22
CA ILE A 120 -14.51 13.42 1.05
C ILE A 120 -14.62 11.88 0.98
N ALA A 121 -15.17 11.35 -0.11
CA ALA A 121 -15.29 9.90 -0.31
C ALA A 121 -13.92 9.19 -0.35
N SER A 122 -12.85 9.89 -0.76
CA SER A 122 -11.50 9.32 -0.84
C SER A 122 -10.83 9.10 0.52
N ILE A 123 -11.21 9.84 1.57
CA ILE A 123 -10.58 9.79 2.90
C ILE A 123 -10.65 8.39 3.53
N PRO A 124 -11.84 7.77 3.72
CA PRO A 124 -11.92 6.44 4.33
C PRO A 124 -11.18 5.38 3.49
N ILE A 125 -11.15 5.55 2.17
CA ILE A 125 -10.43 4.66 1.25
C ILE A 125 -8.92 4.77 1.46
N LYS A 126 -8.40 6.01 1.58
CA LYS A 126 -6.98 6.29 1.83
C LYS A 126 -6.51 5.80 3.19
N ILE A 127 -7.35 5.88 4.22
CA ILE A 127 -7.04 5.33 5.55
C ILE A 127 -7.09 3.79 5.54
N GLY A 128 -7.98 3.19 4.75
CA GLY A 128 -8.20 1.74 4.73
C GLY A 128 -7.17 0.92 3.94
N TYR A 129 -6.57 1.46 2.88
CA TYR A 129 -5.62 0.70 2.05
C TYR A 129 -4.36 0.23 2.80
N PRO A 130 -3.68 1.03 3.67
CA PRO A 130 -2.47 0.56 4.35
C PRO A 130 -2.80 -0.57 5.32
N LYS A 131 -3.98 -0.52 5.97
CA LYS A 131 -4.45 -1.59 6.86
C LYS A 131 -4.57 -2.92 6.11
N LYS A 132 -5.15 -2.92 4.91
CA LYS A 132 -5.29 -4.12 4.08
C LYS A 132 -3.94 -4.70 3.63
N ILE A 133 -3.01 -3.84 3.20
CA ILE A 133 -1.66 -4.29 2.79
C ILE A 133 -0.90 -4.87 4.00
N LYS A 134 -0.97 -4.21 5.17
CA LYS A 134 -0.36 -4.74 6.41
C LYS A 134 -0.94 -6.09 6.79
N SER A 135 -2.26 -6.26 6.74
CA SER A 135 -2.92 -7.54 7.02
C SER A 135 -2.50 -8.64 6.05
N ALA A 136 -2.33 -8.33 4.76
CA ALA A 136 -1.83 -9.30 3.79
C ALA A 136 -0.41 -9.79 4.14
N ILE A 137 0.48 -8.86 4.49
CA ILE A 137 1.86 -9.15 4.87
C ILE A 137 1.91 -9.96 6.17
N ALA A 138 1.14 -9.56 7.18
CA ALA A 138 1.04 -10.29 8.43
C ALA A 138 0.62 -11.75 8.17
N LYS A 139 -0.46 -11.94 7.40
CA LYS A 139 -0.97 -13.28 7.09
C LYS A 139 0.02 -14.17 6.32
N TYR A 140 0.85 -13.57 5.46
CA TYR A 140 1.94 -14.30 4.80
C TYR A 140 3.03 -14.68 5.81
N ASN A 141 3.48 -13.75 6.63
CA ASN A 141 4.52 -13.98 7.64
C ASN A 141 4.08 -14.98 8.71
N ASP A 142 2.81 -14.96 9.13
CA ASP A 142 2.24 -15.90 10.09
C ASP A 142 2.22 -17.32 9.51
N GLY A 143 1.93 -17.45 8.21
CA GLY A 143 2.04 -18.73 7.49
C GLY A 143 3.47 -19.29 7.43
N LEU A 144 4.49 -18.42 7.42
CA LEU A 144 5.89 -18.87 7.54
C LEU A 144 6.18 -19.42 8.95
N ALA A 145 5.57 -18.83 9.98
CA ALA A 145 5.73 -19.28 11.37
C ALA A 145 4.95 -20.58 11.67
N GLU A 146 3.77 -20.79 11.09
CA GLU A 146 3.00 -22.05 11.24
C GLU A 146 3.64 -23.22 10.50
N GLN A 147 4.36 -22.96 9.40
CA GLN A 147 5.15 -23.99 8.71
C GLN A 147 6.45 -24.33 9.45
N TYR A 148 6.83 -23.55 10.46
CA TYR A 148 7.92 -23.90 11.37
C TYR A 148 7.44 -24.99 12.35
N LYS A 149 7.59 -26.26 11.94
CA LYS A 149 7.62 -27.35 12.91
C LYS A 149 8.84 -27.13 13.79
N PRO A 150 8.74 -27.08 15.13
CA PRO A 150 9.92 -27.09 15.96
C PRO A 150 10.74 -28.31 15.56
N GLY A 151 11.90 -28.06 14.95
CA GLY A 151 12.83 -29.12 14.63
C GLY A 151 13.29 -29.79 15.93
N PRO A 152 13.80 -31.02 15.84
CA PRO A 152 14.29 -31.74 17.01
C PRO A 152 15.26 -30.85 17.81
N LYS A 153 14.89 -30.50 19.05
CA LYS A 153 15.70 -29.69 19.94
C LYS A 153 16.90 -30.52 20.36
N THR A 154 18.05 -30.21 19.77
CA THR A 154 19.31 -30.87 20.11
C THR A 154 20.05 -30.02 21.13
N THR A 155 20.04 -30.45 22.39
CA THR A 155 20.73 -29.77 23.48
C THR A 155 22.02 -30.53 23.78
N LEU A 156 23.14 -29.82 23.80
CA LEU A 156 24.43 -30.41 24.14
C LEU A 156 24.55 -30.50 25.67
N VAL A 157 24.62 -31.72 26.19
CA VAL A 157 24.68 -31.98 27.64
C VAL A 157 26.08 -32.44 27.97
N ALA A 158 26.81 -31.62 28.72
CA ALA A 158 28.12 -31.97 29.27
C ALA A 158 28.01 -32.12 30.78
N SER A 159 28.43 -33.28 31.29
CA SER A 159 28.59 -33.58 32.72
C SER A 159 30.04 -33.96 32.99
N ALA A 160 30.44 -34.05 34.26
CA ALA A 160 31.82 -34.32 34.68
C ALA A 160 32.44 -35.57 34.02
N ASN A 161 31.62 -36.57 33.67
CA ASN A 161 32.08 -37.85 33.12
C ASN A 161 31.59 -38.15 31.68
N GLN A 162 30.78 -37.28 31.06
CA GLN A 162 30.21 -37.58 29.74
C GLN A 162 29.74 -36.34 28.99
N ILE A 163 29.94 -36.37 27.67
CA ILE A 163 29.39 -35.40 26.71
C ILE A 163 28.39 -36.15 25.85
N GLY A 164 27.15 -35.66 25.79
CA GLY A 164 26.07 -36.27 25.02
C GLY A 164 25.21 -35.23 24.32
N LEU A 165 24.44 -35.70 23.34
CA LEU A 165 23.44 -34.90 22.63
C LEU A 165 22.06 -35.38 23.07
N LYS A 166 21.27 -34.48 23.68
CA LYS A 166 19.87 -34.73 23.99
C LYS A 166 19.03 -34.24 22.82
N ILE A 167 18.36 -35.13 22.11
CA ILE A 167 17.47 -34.79 21.00
C ILE A 167 16.03 -34.96 21.50
N GLU A 168 15.30 -33.86 21.61
CA GLU A 168 13.86 -33.84 21.94
C GLU A 168 13.06 -33.63 20.65
N PHE A 169 12.08 -34.50 20.38
CA PHE A 169 11.21 -34.44 19.20
C PHE A 169 9.88 -33.77 19.51
#